data_AF-A0AAC9P918-F1
#
_entry.id   AF-A0AAC9P918-F1
#
_cell.length_a   1.000
_cell.length_b   1.000
_cell.length_c   1.000
_cell.angle_alpha   90.00
_cell.angle_beta   90.00
_cell.angle_gamma   90.00
#
_symmetry.space_group_name_H-M   'P 1'
#
loop_
_entity.id
_entity.type
_entity.pdbx_description
1 polymer ?
#
loop_
_entity_poly.entity_id
_entity_poly.type
_entity_poly.pdbx_seq_one_letter_code
_entity_poly.pdbx_strand_id
1 'polypeptide(L)'
;MGDWGFSTINGNPKRGNGILNNEMYVGKIVWNRQRFVKDPDTCKRQARPNPETEWVIQDAPELRILDDDLWNAVKARPSEMRTESGTRAGRERHRRRPQDEPPPPPEVPVLRADQMRLLLRRLFGDLGDPDRLLDGREQRHLR
;
A
#
# COMPACT_ATOMS: atom_id res chain seq x y z
N MET A 1 19.67 2.34 14.90
CA MET A 1 20.10 0.93 14.83
C MET A 1 18.86 0.14 14.43
N GLY A 2 18.89 -0.58 13.31
CA GLY A 2 17.69 -1.23 12.76
C GLY A 2 17.40 -2.54 13.48
N ASP A 3 16.42 -2.53 14.39
CA ASP A 3 15.97 -3.75 15.05
C ASP A 3 15.18 -4.63 14.08
N TRP A 4 15.41 -5.94 14.18
CA TRP A 4 14.62 -6.93 13.47
C TRP A 4 13.22 -7.01 14.09
N GLY A 5 12.23 -6.43 13.42
CA GLY A 5 10.84 -6.55 13.83
C GLY A 5 10.34 -8.00 13.75
N PHE A 6 9.42 -8.37 14.64
CA PHE A 6 8.75 -9.69 14.63
C PHE A 6 8.15 -10.05 13.26
N SER A 7 7.69 -9.05 12.52
CA SER A 7 7.18 -9.18 11.16
C SER A 7 8.24 -9.61 10.14
N THR A 8 9.51 -9.31 10.36
CA THR A 8 10.59 -9.72 9.46
C THR A 8 10.88 -11.22 9.58
N ILE A 9 10.80 -11.76 10.80
CA ILE A 9 11.03 -13.18 11.08
C ILE A 9 9.83 -14.01 10.64
N ASN A 10 8.63 -13.70 11.15
CA ASN A 10 7.42 -14.50 10.93
C ASN A 10 6.69 -14.17 9.63
N GLY A 11 6.74 -12.89 9.23
CA GLY A 11 6.05 -12.37 8.05
C GLY A 11 4.58 -12.76 7.94
N ASN A 12 4.13 -12.91 6.70
CA ASN A 12 2.77 -13.35 6.39
C ASN A 12 2.85 -14.68 5.64
N PRO A 13 2.50 -15.81 6.29
CA PRO A 13 2.54 -17.13 5.67
C PRO A 13 1.70 -17.22 4.39
N LYS A 14 0.54 -16.55 4.34
CA LYS A 14 -0.33 -16.56 3.14
C LYS A 14 0.30 -15.86 1.94
N ARG A 15 1.26 -14.96 2.16
CA ARG A 15 2.01 -14.28 1.10
C ARG A 15 3.37 -14.94 0.83
N GLY A 16 3.79 -15.89 1.66
CA GLY A 16 5.13 -16.48 1.62
C GLY A 16 6.24 -15.46 1.96
N ASN A 17 5.94 -14.47 2.81
CA ASN A 17 6.90 -13.44 3.21
C ASN A 17 7.46 -13.73 4.60
N GLY A 18 8.67 -13.26 4.88
CA GLY A 18 9.37 -13.45 6.15
C GLY A 18 10.40 -14.57 6.07
N ILE A 19 11.41 -14.52 6.94
CA ILE A 19 12.54 -15.46 6.90
C ILE A 19 12.05 -16.91 7.00
N LEU A 20 11.12 -17.20 7.91
CA LEU A 20 10.59 -18.57 8.11
C LEU A 20 9.70 -19.07 6.96
N ASN A 21 9.37 -18.21 5.99
CA ASN A 21 8.52 -18.56 4.86
C ASN A 21 9.25 -18.63 3.52
N ASN A 22 10.58 -18.47 3.51
CA ASN A 22 11.35 -18.51 2.27
C ASN A 22 11.61 -19.95 1.80
N GLU A 23 10.98 -20.33 0.69
CA GLU A 23 11.07 -21.66 0.08
C GLU A 23 12.42 -21.93 -0.61
N MET A 24 13.25 -20.90 -0.80
CA MET A 24 14.62 -21.09 -1.27
C MET A 24 15.42 -21.98 -0.33
N TYR A 25 15.09 -22.01 0.96
CA TYR A 25 15.75 -22.88 1.95
C TYR A 25 15.55 -24.37 1.68
N VAL A 26 14.46 -24.75 1.01
CA VAL A 26 14.22 -26.13 0.55
C VAL A 26 14.54 -26.29 -0.94
N GLY A 27 15.27 -25.35 -1.53
CA GLY A 27 15.68 -25.40 -2.93
C GLY A 27 14.55 -25.12 -3.92
N LYS A 28 13.60 -24.24 -3.57
CA LYS A 28 12.51 -23.84 -4.47
C LYS A 28 12.48 -22.33 -4.65
N ILE A 29 12.66 -21.87 -5.88
CA ILE A 29 12.49 -20.46 -6.25
C ILE A 29 11.05 -20.29 -6.72
N VAL A 30 10.28 -19.47 -6.01
CA VAL A 30 8.87 -19.23 -6.33
C VAL A 30 8.66 -17.73 -6.54
N TRP A 31 8.10 -17.36 -7.68
CA TRP A 31 7.79 -15.97 -8.01
C TRP A 31 6.39 -15.81 -8.59
N ASN A 32 6.02 -14.55 -8.84
CA ASN A 32 4.71 -14.16 -9.33
C ASN A 32 3.53 -14.47 -8.37
N ARG A 33 3.77 -14.44 -7.05
CA ARG A 33 2.71 -14.68 -6.04
C ARG A 33 1.65 -13.60 -5.94
N GLN A 34 2.01 -12.36 -6.29
CA GLN A 34 1.11 -11.22 -6.21
C GLN A 34 1.43 -10.23 -7.31
N ARG A 35 0.41 -9.49 -7.74
CA ARG A 35 0.53 -8.34 -8.63
C ARG A 35 0.07 -7.08 -7.94
N PHE A 36 0.57 -5.95 -8.41
CA PHE A 36 0.11 -4.63 -7.96
C PHE A 36 -0.78 -4.04 -9.03
N VAL A 37 -2.04 -3.79 -8.67
CA VAL A 37 -3.01 -3.14 -9.54
C VAL A 37 -3.14 -1.69 -9.11
N LYS A 38 -3.03 -0.76 -10.06
CA LYS A 38 -3.32 0.64 -9.80
C LYS A 38 -4.83 0.84 -9.87
N ASP A 39 -5.38 1.41 -8.82
CA ASP A 39 -6.77 1.84 -8.77
C ASP A 39 -6.92 3.10 -9.64
N PRO A 40 -7.84 3.11 -10.64
CA PRO A 40 -8.00 4.23 -11.54
C PRO A 40 -8.54 5.49 -10.84
N ASP A 41 -9.37 5.31 -9.82
CA ASP A 41 -10.07 6.40 -9.14
C ASP A 41 -9.20 7.02 -8.04
N THR A 42 -8.51 6.17 -7.27
CA THR A 42 -7.69 6.63 -6.13
C THR A 42 -6.21 6.80 -6.47
N CYS A 43 -5.78 6.37 -7.66
CA CYS A 43 -4.38 6.25 -8.07
C CYS A 43 -3.49 5.43 -7.11
N LYS A 44 -4.06 4.74 -6.11
CA LYS A 44 -3.33 3.93 -5.14
C LYS A 44 -3.00 2.57 -5.73
N ARG A 45 -1.85 2.00 -5.31
CA ARG A 45 -1.47 0.63 -5.67
C ARG A 45 -2.04 -0.35 -4.66
N GLN A 46 -2.81 -1.32 -5.13
CA GLN A 46 -3.35 -2.41 -4.31
C GLN A 46 -2.61 -3.71 -4.66
N ALA A 47 -2.08 -4.39 -3.64
CA ALA A 47 -1.49 -5.71 -3.80
C ALA A 47 -2.62 -6.77 -3.86
N ARG A 48 -2.66 -7.54 -4.95
CA ARG A 48 -3.61 -8.64 -5.15
C ARG A 48 -2.84 -9.95 -5.29
N PRO A 49 -3.19 -11.01 -4.55
CA PRO A 49 -2.57 -12.32 -4.74
C PRO A 49 -2.93 -12.85 -6.13
N ASN A 50 -1.96 -13.47 -6.80
CA ASN A 50 -2.19 -14.22 -8.02
C ASN A 50 -2.63 -15.65 -7.65
N PRO A 51 -3.48 -16.30 -8.46
CA PRO A 51 -3.77 -17.71 -8.28
C PRO A 51 -2.49 -18.55 -8.38
N GLU A 52 -2.45 -19.68 -7.68
CA GLU A 52 -1.26 -20.56 -7.64
C GLU A 52 -0.90 -21.11 -9.02
N THR A 53 -1.86 -21.20 -9.95
CA THR A 53 -1.63 -21.58 -11.35
C THR A 53 -0.79 -20.58 -12.13
N GLU A 54 -0.74 -19.32 -11.69
CA GLU A 54 0.12 -18.27 -12.26
C GLU A 54 1.47 -18.21 -11.55
N TRP A 55 1.66 -18.92 -10.43
CA TRP A 55 2.94 -18.94 -9.74
C TRP A 55 3.93 -19.72 -10.56
N VAL A 56 5.12 -19.14 -10.70
CA VAL A 56 6.21 -19.85 -11.36
C VAL A 56 7.10 -20.42 -10.26
N ILE A 57 7.27 -21.73 -10.32
CA ILE A 57 8.04 -22.51 -9.36
C ILE A 57 9.17 -23.17 -10.14
N GLN A 58 10.40 -22.87 -9.74
CA GLN A 58 11.60 -23.52 -10.25
C GLN A 58 12.30 -24.26 -9.12
N ASP A 59 12.62 -25.53 -9.36
CA ASP A 59 13.47 -26.28 -8.46
C ASP A 59 14.93 -25.84 -8.65
N ALA A 60 15.58 -25.54 -7.53
CA ALA A 60 16.95 -25.07 -7.39
C ALA A 60 17.62 -25.80 -6.21
N PRO A 61 17.83 -27.13 -6.31
CA PRO A 61 18.35 -27.94 -5.21
C PRO A 61 19.74 -27.50 -4.74
N GLU A 62 20.52 -26.83 -5.58
CA GLU A 62 21.83 -26.26 -5.25
C GLU A 62 21.78 -25.13 -4.23
N LEU A 63 20.62 -24.46 -4.07
CA LEU A 63 20.42 -23.40 -3.07
C LEU A 63 19.83 -23.93 -1.76
N ARG A 64 19.58 -25.23 -1.66
CA ARG A 64 18.97 -25.85 -0.49
C ARG A 64 19.89 -25.75 0.73
N ILE A 65 19.33 -25.26 1.83
CA ILE A 65 20.02 -25.14 3.12
C ILE A 65 19.41 -26.08 4.17
N LEU A 66 18.10 -26.40 4.04
CA LEU A 66 17.35 -27.18 5.02
C LEU A 66 16.79 -28.46 4.38
N ASP A 67 16.73 -29.52 5.18
CA ASP A 67 16.01 -30.75 4.84
C ASP A 67 14.49 -30.57 4.92
N ASP A 68 13.74 -31.37 4.15
CA ASP A 68 12.28 -31.24 4.04
C ASP A 68 11.60 -31.58 5.37
N ASP A 69 12.15 -32.56 6.10
CA ASP A 69 11.65 -32.95 7.42
C ASP A 69 11.77 -31.81 8.43
N LEU A 70 12.92 -31.12 8.43
CA LEU A 70 13.15 -29.96 9.30
C LEU A 70 12.23 -28.80 8.91
N TRP A 71 12.09 -28.54 7.62
CA TRP A 71 11.18 -27.53 7.11
C TRP A 71 9.73 -27.80 7.54
N ASN A 72 9.26 -29.03 7.37
CA ASN A 72 7.90 -29.44 7.74
C ASN A 72 7.67 -29.34 9.26
N ALA A 73 8.65 -29.77 10.07
CA ALA A 73 8.59 -29.64 11.52
C ALA A 73 8.48 -28.17 11.98
N VAL A 74 9.22 -27.25 11.35
CA VAL A 74 9.11 -25.81 11.64
C VAL A 74 7.74 -25.27 11.24
N LYS A 75 7.17 -25.70 10.11
CA LYS A 75 5.84 -25.26 9.67
C LYS A 75 4.70 -25.79 10.54
N ALA A 76 4.86 -26.94 11.19
CA ALA A 76 3.87 -27.51 12.10
C ALA A 76 3.73 -26.72 13.42
N ARG A 77 4.82 -26.15 13.94
CA ARG A 77 4.81 -25.44 15.23
C ARG A 77 3.87 -24.23 15.30
N PRO A 78 3.83 -23.31 14.31
CA PRO A 78 2.88 -22.19 14.33
C PRO A 78 1.41 -22.60 14.21
N SER A 79 1.09 -23.73 13.56
CA SER A 79 -0.28 -24.24 13.53
C SER A 79 -0.75 -24.71 14.91
N GLU A 80 0.14 -25.30 15.69
CA GLU A 80 -0.16 -25.79 17.04
C GLU A 80 -0.39 -24.63 18.02
N MET A 81 0.48 -23.60 18.02
CA MET A 81 0.31 -22.43 18.89
C MET A 81 -0.96 -21.61 18.58
N ARG A 82 -1.40 -21.58 17.32
CA ARG A 82 -2.67 -20.92 16.93
C ARG A 82 -3.89 -21.66 17.48
N THR A 83 -3.83 -22.98 17.56
CA THR A 83 -4.90 -23.81 18.11
C THR A 83 -5.02 -23.62 19.63
N GLU A 84 -3.90 -23.51 20.34
CA GLU A 84 -3.88 -23.27 21.79
C GLU A 84 -4.28 -21.84 22.19
N SER A 85 -4.09 -20.87 21.29
CA SER A 85 -4.51 -19.47 21.49
C SER A 85 -6.04 -19.28 21.33
N GLY A 86 -6.77 -20.30 20.88
CA GLY A 86 -8.23 -20.27 20.70
C GLY A 86 -9.03 -20.15 22.00
N THR A 87 -8.42 -20.43 23.15
CA THR A 87 -9.07 -20.41 24.48
C THR A 87 -8.72 -19.21 25.34
N ARG A 88 -7.90 -18.26 24.87
CA ARG A 88 -7.60 -17.02 25.62
C ARG A 88 -8.25 -15.79 24.99
N ALA A 89 -9.46 -15.55 25.50
CA ALA A 89 -10.13 -14.26 25.61
C ALA A 89 -10.51 -13.57 24.29
N GLY A 90 -11.80 -13.25 24.20
CA GLY A 90 -12.32 -12.25 23.29
C GLY A 90 -11.54 -10.95 23.43
N ARG A 91 -10.61 -10.73 22.51
CA ARG A 91 -10.32 -9.37 22.09
C ARG A 91 -11.52 -9.00 21.23
N GLU A 92 -12.45 -8.30 21.86
CA GLU A 92 -13.36 -7.35 21.23
C GLU A 92 -12.53 -6.62 20.17
N ARG A 93 -12.53 -7.18 18.95
CA ARG A 93 -12.10 -6.45 17.78
C ARG A 93 -13.18 -5.40 17.69
N HIS A 94 -12.90 -4.21 18.24
CA HIS A 94 -13.71 -3.02 18.04
C HIS A 94 -14.23 -3.14 16.62
N ARG A 95 -15.54 -3.46 16.52
CA ARG A 95 -16.25 -3.45 15.26
C ARG A 95 -15.82 -2.14 14.64
N ARG A 96 -15.22 -2.21 13.46
CA ARG A 96 -15.04 -1.04 12.60
C ARG A 96 -16.35 -0.28 12.69
N ARG A 97 -16.32 0.91 13.28
CA ARG A 97 -17.46 1.83 13.23
C ARG A 97 -17.87 1.92 11.75
N PRO A 98 -19.17 1.86 11.44
CA PRO A 98 -19.62 2.12 10.09
C PRO A 98 -19.17 3.55 9.75
N GLN A 99 -18.46 3.65 8.62
CA GLN A 99 -18.14 4.87 7.86
C GLN A 99 -18.24 6.18 8.66
N ASP A 100 -17.10 6.66 9.14
CA ASP A 100 -16.90 8.10 9.20
C ASP A 100 -16.93 8.57 7.73
N GLU A 101 -18.12 8.95 7.25
CA GLU A 101 -18.21 9.87 6.12
C GLU A 101 -17.36 11.08 6.53
N PRO A 102 -16.36 11.50 5.73
CA PRO A 102 -15.58 12.67 6.09
C PRO A 102 -16.55 13.81 6.38
N PRO A 103 -16.33 14.62 7.44
CA PRO A 103 -17.23 15.71 7.76
C PRO A 103 -17.45 16.52 6.47
N PRO A 104 -18.70 16.90 6.15
CA PRO A 104 -18.96 17.69 4.96
C PRO A 104 -17.99 18.87 4.99
N PRO A 105 -17.34 19.18 3.85
CA PRO A 105 -16.42 20.32 3.81
C PRO A 105 -17.17 21.53 4.38
N PRO A 106 -16.52 22.37 5.21
CA PRO A 106 -17.18 23.54 5.75
C PRO A 106 -17.78 24.31 4.57
N GLU A 107 -19.03 24.76 4.72
CA GLU A 107 -19.67 25.61 3.72
C GLU A 107 -18.80 26.86 3.55
N VAL A 108 -17.88 26.80 2.60
CA VAL A 108 -17.18 27.97 2.12
C VAL A 108 -18.24 28.75 1.35
N PRO A 109 -18.63 29.96 1.78
CA PRO A 109 -19.54 30.76 1.00
C PRO A 109 -18.88 30.94 -0.37
N VAL A 110 -19.53 30.40 -1.41
CA VAL A 110 -19.12 30.62 -2.79
C VAL A 110 -19.36 32.08 -3.08
N LEU A 111 -18.36 32.91 -2.77
CA LEU A 111 -18.34 34.30 -3.15
C LEU A 111 -18.35 34.34 -4.68
N ARG A 112 -19.38 34.96 -5.26
CA ARG A 112 -19.41 35.25 -6.70
C ARG A 112 -18.14 36.04 -7.07
N ALA A 113 -17.68 35.95 -8.32
CA ALA A 113 -16.39 36.52 -8.75
C ALA A 113 -16.20 38.01 -8.37
N ASP A 114 -17.31 38.74 -8.35
CA ASP A 114 -17.50 40.12 -7.91
C ASP A 114 -17.23 40.34 -6.40
N GLN A 115 -17.56 39.36 -5.54
CA GLN A 115 -17.28 39.37 -4.10
C GLN A 115 -15.81 39.01 -3.78
N MET A 116 -15.18 38.12 -4.56
CA MET A 116 -13.76 37.74 -4.40
C MET A 116 -12.80 38.89 -4.75
N ARG A 117 -13.16 39.70 -5.76
CA ARG A 117 -12.40 40.89 -6.18
C ARG A 117 -12.33 41.98 -5.12
N LEU A 118 -13.42 42.18 -4.38
CA LEU A 118 -13.47 43.15 -3.28
C LEU A 118 -12.68 42.69 -2.06
N LEU A 119 -12.70 41.38 -1.77
CA LEU A 119 -11.95 40.80 -0.65
C LEU A 119 -10.43 40.87 -0.87
N LEU A 120 -9.97 40.60 -2.10
CA LEU A 120 -8.56 40.70 -2.48
C LEU A 120 -8.05 42.15 -2.48
N ARG A 121 -8.85 43.13 -2.93
CA ARG A 121 -8.51 44.56 -2.82
C ARG A 121 -8.45 45.08 -1.38
N ARG A 122 -9.18 44.47 -0.45
CA ARG A 122 -9.20 44.86 0.97
C ARG A 122 -8.06 44.23 1.78
N LEU A 123 -7.64 43.02 1.43
CA LEU A 123 -6.53 42.30 2.07
C LEU A 123 -5.16 42.71 1.52
N PHE A 124 -5.08 43.07 0.25
CA PHE A 124 -3.85 43.48 -0.42
C PHE A 124 -4.06 44.87 -1.03
N GLY A 125 -3.77 45.91 -0.24
CA GLY A 125 -3.72 47.27 -0.75
C GLY A 125 -2.66 47.41 -1.85
N ASP A 126 -3.05 48.11 -2.92
CA ASP A 126 -2.24 48.72 -3.99
C ASP A 126 -0.83 48.14 -4.25
N LEU A 127 -0.79 46.92 -4.77
CA LEU A 127 0.38 46.44 -5.50
C LEU A 127 -0.04 45.84 -6.84
N GLY A 128 0.04 46.67 -7.89
CA GLY A 128 0.46 46.27 -9.22
C GLY A 128 -0.60 45.64 -10.14
N ASP A 129 -0.81 46.30 -11.27
CA ASP A 129 -1.70 45.95 -12.39
C ASP A 129 -1.51 44.51 -12.92
N PRO A 130 -2.56 43.65 -12.98
CA PRO A 130 -2.44 42.24 -13.35
C PRO A 130 -2.43 41.92 -14.87
N ASP A 131 -2.52 42.92 -15.76
CA ASP A 131 -2.71 42.69 -17.20
C ASP A 131 -1.45 42.38 -18.03
N ARG A 132 -0.37 41.87 -17.42
CA ARG A 132 0.92 41.66 -18.14
C ARG A 132 1.44 40.22 -18.20
N LEU A 133 0.61 39.21 -17.98
CA LEU A 133 1.06 37.80 -18.06
C LEU A 133 0.09 36.87 -18.80
N LEU A 134 -0.52 37.33 -19.88
CA LEU A 134 -1.20 36.45 -20.84
C LEU A 134 -0.99 36.96 -22.28
N ASP A 135 0.25 36.98 -22.74
CA ASP A 135 0.52 37.03 -24.17
C ASP A 135 1.72 36.12 -24.48
N GLY A 136 1.41 34.90 -24.93
CA GLY A 136 2.41 33.84 -24.98
C GLY A 136 1.94 32.56 -25.65
N ARG A 137 1.10 32.64 -26.69
CA ARG A 137 0.92 31.58 -27.70
C ARG A 137 0.49 32.18 -29.04
N GLU A 138 1.44 32.37 -29.95
CA GLU A 138 1.43 31.82 -31.32
C GLU A 138 2.53 32.48 -32.18
N GLN A 139 3.46 31.66 -32.67
CA GLN A 139 3.98 31.71 -34.04
C GLN A 139 4.90 30.49 -34.26
N ARG A 140 4.34 29.43 -34.84
CA ARG A 140 5.12 28.57 -35.75
C ARG A 140 5.27 29.35 -37.05
N HIS A 141 6.48 29.46 -37.59
CA HIS A 141 6.80 29.10 -38.98
C HIS A 141 8.28 29.38 -39.31
N LEU A 142 8.90 28.37 -39.97
CA LEU A 142 10.09 28.39 -40.84
C LEU A 142 11.48 28.40 -40.18
N ARG A 143 12.16 27.25 -40.20
CA ARG A 143 13.08 26.85 -41.29
C ARG A 143 13.23 25.33 -41.34
#